data_AF-A0A378W035-F1
#
_entry.id   AF-A0A378W035-F1
#
_cell.length_a   1.000
_cell.length_b   1.000
_cell.length_c   1.000
_cell.angle_alpha   90.00
_cell.angle_beta   90.00
_cell.angle_gamma   90.00
#
_symmetry.space_group_name_H-M   'P 1'
#
loop_
_entity.id
_entity.type
_entity.pdbx_description
1 polymer ?
#
loop_
_entity_poly.entity_id
_entity_poly.type
_entity_poly.pdbx_seq_one_letter_code
_entity_poly.pdbx_strand_id
1 'polypeptide(L)'
;MKAQPQIQELLEAEEADELITLAKKLEDLTRGLGMHAGGVLIAPGKISDYSPVYQADESASPVSMYDKGDVEDVGLVKFDFLGLRNLTIIEMAQNNIKNTAGDIVDVGKIPLDDQTAYQIFRDANTTAVFQFESTGMKKC
;
A
#
# COMPACT_ATOMS: atom_id res chain seq x y z
N MET A 1 -3.70 -8.67 23.65
CA MET A 1 -2.85 -9.27 24.71
C MET A 1 -3.15 -10.71 25.06
N LYS A 2 -4.40 -11.22 24.97
CA LYS A 2 -4.68 -12.67 25.09
C LYS A 2 -4.15 -13.55 23.93
N ALA A 3 -3.48 -12.95 22.95
CA ALA A 3 -3.12 -13.62 21.69
C ALA A 3 -1.71 -14.23 21.70
N GLN A 4 -0.82 -13.84 22.63
CA GLN A 4 0.55 -14.36 22.69
C GLN A 4 1.02 -14.50 24.15
N PRO A 5 1.13 -15.74 24.68
CA PRO A 5 1.55 -15.98 26.06
C PRO A 5 3.00 -15.54 26.33
N GLN A 6 3.85 -15.48 25.29
CA GLN A 6 5.24 -15.04 25.43
C GLN A 6 5.37 -13.58 25.90
N ILE A 7 4.39 -12.73 25.62
CA ILE A 7 4.40 -11.33 26.09
C ILE A 7 4.21 -11.30 27.61
N GLN A 8 3.34 -12.17 28.15
CA GLN A 8 3.09 -12.25 29.58
C GLN A 8 4.34 -12.74 30.33
N GLU A 9 5.00 -13.79 29.80
CA GLU A 9 6.25 -14.31 30.37
C GLU A 9 7.39 -13.27 30.35
N LEU A 10 7.49 -12.46 29.29
CA LEU A 10 8.49 -11.40 29.19
C LEU A 10 8.23 -10.27 30.19
N LEU A 11 6.97 -9.88 30.38
CA LEU A 11 6.59 -8.84 31.34
C LEU A 11 6.92 -9.24 32.78
N GLU A 12 6.68 -10.51 33.12
CA GLU A 12 7.01 -11.08 34.43
C GLU A 12 8.53 -11.23 34.61
N ALA A 13 9.27 -11.64 33.57
CA ALA A 13 10.72 -11.82 33.64
C ALA A 13 11.50 -10.49 33.74
N GLU A 14 10.98 -9.41 33.14
CA GLU A 14 11.62 -8.09 33.12
C GLU A 14 10.99 -7.08 34.10
N GLU A 15 10.05 -7.51 34.96
CA GLU A 15 9.29 -6.64 35.88
C GLU A 15 8.69 -5.40 35.17
N ALA A 16 8.24 -5.56 33.92
CA ALA A 16 7.88 -4.46 33.03
C ALA A 16 6.38 -4.08 33.07
N ASP A 17 5.67 -4.45 34.14
CA ASP A 17 4.23 -4.20 34.32
C ASP A 17 3.86 -2.70 34.33
N GLU A 18 4.73 -1.86 34.89
CA GLU A 18 4.53 -0.41 34.87
C GLU A 18 4.70 0.15 33.45
N LEU A 19 5.70 -0.34 32.71
CA LEU A 19 5.98 0.07 31.34
C LEU A 19 4.81 -0.24 30.41
N ILE A 20 4.25 -1.45 30.49
CA ILE A 20 3.14 -1.85 29.64
C ILE A 20 1.85 -1.10 30.00
N THR A 21 1.66 -0.79 31.27
CA THR A 21 0.53 0.03 31.74
C THR A 21 0.64 1.45 31.21
N LEU A 22 1.84 2.02 31.20
CA LEU A 22 2.08 3.34 30.63
C LEU A 22 1.93 3.34 29.11
N ALA A 23 2.45 2.31 28.43
CA ALA A 23 2.34 2.16 26.97
C ALA A 23 0.87 2.08 26.51
N LYS A 24 0.01 1.33 27.23
CA LYS A 24 -1.43 1.26 26.93
C LYS A 24 -2.16 2.59 27.07
N LYS A 25 -1.72 3.45 28.00
CA LYS A 25 -2.29 4.81 28.13
C LYS A 25 -1.91 5.71 26.95
N LEU A 26 -0.83 5.37 26.23
CA LEU A 26 -0.35 6.09 25.05
C LEU A 26 -0.82 5.45 23.75
N GLU A 27 -1.41 4.26 23.79
CA GLU A 27 -2.03 3.59 22.66
C GLU A 27 -3.22 4.43 22.19
N ASP A 28 -3.37 4.57 20.86
CA ASP A 28 -4.42 5.39 20.20
C ASP A 28 -4.23 6.92 20.27
N LEU A 29 -3.11 7.41 20.79
CA LEU A 29 -2.76 8.82 20.67
C LEU A 29 -2.24 9.15 19.26
N THR A 30 -2.72 10.26 18.69
CA THR A 30 -2.28 10.74 17.37
C THR A 30 -0.82 11.19 17.42
N ARG A 31 0.05 10.50 16.66
CA ARG A 31 1.50 10.78 16.63
C ARG A 31 1.86 12.01 15.78
N GLY A 32 1.06 12.35 14.77
CA GLY A 32 1.31 13.47 13.88
C GLY A 32 0.41 13.47 12.65
N LEU A 33 0.54 14.51 11.83
CA LEU A 33 -0.14 14.64 10.54
C LEU A 33 0.61 13.82 9.48
N GLY A 34 -0.10 12.95 8.77
CA GLY A 34 0.44 12.13 7.70
C GLY A 34 -0.37 12.28 6.42
N MET A 35 0.29 12.17 5.27
CA MET A 35 -0.37 12.16 3.96
C MET A 35 -0.77 10.73 3.57
N HIS A 36 -1.99 10.54 3.06
CA HIS A 36 -2.41 9.24 2.54
C HIS A 36 -1.67 8.93 1.24
N ALA A 37 -1.00 7.77 1.18
CA ALA A 37 -0.07 7.42 0.09
C ALA A 37 -0.70 7.33 -1.32
N GLY A 38 -2.03 7.31 -1.41
CA GLY A 38 -2.73 7.34 -2.70
C GLY A 38 -3.99 8.21 -2.72
N GLY A 39 -4.31 8.91 -1.63
CA GLY A 39 -5.58 9.63 -1.52
C GLY A 39 -5.50 11.01 -2.15
N VAL A 40 -6.25 11.22 -3.21
CA VAL A 40 -6.39 12.52 -3.86
C VAL A 40 -7.85 12.98 -3.72
N LEU A 41 -8.02 14.22 -3.27
CA LEU A 41 -9.33 14.84 -3.11
C LEU A 41 -9.62 15.77 -4.28
N ILE A 42 -10.80 15.66 -4.85
CA ILE A 42 -11.28 16.53 -5.93
C ILE A 42 -12.53 17.25 -5.45
N ALA A 43 -12.45 18.58 -5.39
CA ALA A 43 -13.53 19.48 -5.04
C ALA A 43 -14.01 20.26 -6.27
N PRO A 44 -15.30 20.65 -6.36
CA PRO A 44 -15.80 21.50 -7.45
C PRO A 44 -15.34 22.97 -7.35
N GLY A 45 -14.65 23.34 -6.27
CA GLY A 45 -14.13 24.68 -6.00
C GLY A 45 -12.83 24.65 -5.21
N LYS A 46 -12.52 25.71 -4.46
CA LYS A 46 -11.32 25.73 -3.60
C LYS A 46 -11.49 24.73 -2.47
N ILE A 47 -10.49 23.87 -2.27
CA ILE A 47 -10.55 22.86 -1.22
C ILE A 47 -10.62 23.47 0.21
N SER A 48 -10.08 24.68 0.38
CA SER A 48 -10.15 25.47 1.62
C SER A 48 -11.58 25.81 2.07
N ASP A 49 -12.53 25.82 1.13
CA ASP A 49 -13.93 26.14 1.43
C ASP A 49 -14.69 24.94 2.02
N TYR A 50 -14.12 23.74 1.87
CA TYR A 50 -14.69 22.47 2.32
C TYR A 50 -13.92 21.87 3.50
N SER A 51 -12.60 21.97 3.50
CA SER A 51 -11.73 21.41 4.54
C SER A 51 -10.57 22.34 4.84
N PRO A 52 -10.15 22.46 6.12
CA PRO A 52 -8.84 23.02 6.43
C PRO A 52 -7.74 22.17 5.77
N VAL A 53 -6.74 22.87 5.23
CA VAL A 53 -5.59 22.26 4.56
C VAL A 53 -4.30 22.59 5.29
N TYR A 54 -3.42 21.61 5.31
CA TYR A 54 -2.07 21.70 5.84
C TYR A 54 -1.07 21.60 4.70
N GLN A 55 -0.05 22.45 4.71
CA GLN A 55 1.06 22.36 3.78
C GLN A 55 2.34 22.57 4.59
N ALA A 56 3.22 21.56 4.59
CA ALA A 56 4.45 21.58 5.40
C ALA A 56 5.45 22.63 4.88
N ASP A 57 5.64 22.69 3.56
CA ASP A 57 6.54 23.60 2.86
C ASP A 57 5.89 24.09 1.56
N GLU A 58 6.34 25.22 0.99
CA GLU A 58 5.80 25.74 -0.29
C GLU A 58 5.91 24.73 -1.45
N SER A 59 6.88 23.82 -1.41
CA SER A 59 7.05 22.75 -2.39
C SER A 59 6.26 21.48 -2.10
N ALA A 60 5.71 21.35 -0.88
CA ALA A 60 4.93 20.18 -0.47
C ALA A 60 3.51 20.26 -1.02
N SER A 61 2.92 19.09 -1.31
CA SER A 61 1.51 19.02 -1.70
C SER A 61 0.61 19.35 -0.52
N PRO A 62 -0.46 20.14 -0.71
CA PRO A 62 -1.42 20.42 0.36
C PRO A 62 -2.17 19.14 0.75
N VAL A 63 -2.33 18.94 2.05
CA VAL A 63 -2.99 17.77 2.66
C VAL A 63 -4.23 18.24 3.41
N SER A 64 -5.37 17.58 3.23
CA SER A 64 -6.56 17.85 4.05
C SER A 64 -6.34 17.39 5.49
N MET A 65 -6.79 18.19 6.45
CA MET A 65 -6.75 17.80 7.87
C MET A 65 -7.93 16.89 8.28
N TYR A 66 -8.88 16.65 7.37
CA TYR A 66 -9.97 15.71 7.59
C TYR A 66 -9.55 14.28 7.28
N ASP A 67 -10.15 13.35 8.02
CA ASP A 67 -9.93 11.93 7.81
C ASP A 67 -10.80 11.40 6.66
N LYS A 68 -10.75 10.09 6.44
CA LYS A 68 -11.49 9.45 5.35
C LYS A 68 -13.01 9.67 5.46
N GLY A 69 -13.58 9.61 6.67
CA GLY A 69 -15.03 9.70 6.86
C GLY A 69 -15.53 11.13 6.68
N ASP A 70 -14.84 12.08 7.30
CA ASP A 70 -15.23 13.49 7.29
C ASP A 70 -15.20 14.09 5.87
N VAL A 71 -14.29 13.65 5.01
CA VAL A 71 -14.19 14.09 3.61
C VAL A 71 -15.43 13.69 2.79
N GLU A 72 -15.94 12.47 2.97
CA GLU A 72 -17.10 11.98 2.23
C GLU A 72 -18.39 12.69 2.70
N ASP A 73 -18.51 12.97 4.00
CA ASP A 73 -19.66 13.67 4.59
C ASP A 73 -19.76 15.14 4.15
N VAL A 74 -18.61 15.78 3.89
CA VAL A 74 -18.53 17.15 3.35
C VAL A 74 -18.83 17.18 1.83
N GLY A 75 -19.00 16.02 1.20
CA GLY A 75 -19.32 15.89 -0.22
C GLY A 75 -18.12 16.01 -1.15
N LEU A 76 -16.91 15.80 -0.63
CA LEU A 76 -15.70 15.75 -1.45
C LEU A 76 -15.56 14.37 -2.09
N VAL A 77 -15.10 14.35 -3.36
CA VAL A 77 -14.85 13.11 -4.06
C VAL A 77 -13.41 12.68 -3.82
N LYS A 78 -13.23 11.51 -3.22
CA LYS A 78 -11.93 10.87 -3.03
C LYS A 78 -11.63 9.92 -4.19
N PHE A 79 -10.45 10.08 -4.77
CA PHE A 79 -9.85 9.12 -5.70
C PHE A 79 -8.60 8.50 -5.08
N ASP A 80 -8.47 7.19 -5.19
CA ASP A 80 -7.28 6.48 -4.75
C ASP A 80 -6.39 6.15 -5.94
N PHE A 81 -5.29 6.89 -6.07
CA PHE A 81 -4.22 6.63 -7.03
C PHE A 81 -3.14 5.77 -6.38
N LEU A 82 -3.19 4.48 -6.68
CA LEU A 82 -2.25 3.51 -6.13
C LEU A 82 -1.00 3.41 -7.04
N GLY A 83 0.15 3.82 -6.50
CA GLY A 83 1.46 3.61 -7.12
C GLY A 83 1.88 2.15 -7.03
N LEU A 84 1.44 1.32 -7.98
CA LEU A 84 1.74 -0.10 -8.00
C LEU A 84 3.09 -0.37 -8.68
N ARG A 85 4.08 -0.83 -7.90
CA ARG A 85 5.41 -1.19 -8.40
C ARG A 85 5.38 -2.23 -9.52
N ASN A 86 4.39 -3.14 -9.50
CA ASN A 86 4.26 -4.18 -10.52
C ASN A 86 4.01 -3.59 -11.93
N LEU A 87 3.27 -2.48 -12.05
CA LEU A 87 3.00 -1.81 -13.32
C LEU A 87 4.28 -1.23 -13.90
N THR A 88 5.15 -0.63 -13.07
CA THR A 88 6.47 -0.16 -13.48
C THR A 88 7.34 -1.31 -14.00
N ILE A 89 7.32 -2.47 -13.33
CA ILE A 89 8.09 -3.65 -13.77
C ILE A 89 7.59 -4.16 -15.13
N ILE A 90 6.26 -4.19 -15.33
CA ILE A 90 5.65 -4.59 -16.61
C ILE A 90 6.06 -3.63 -17.73
N GLU A 91 5.98 -2.32 -17.50
CA GLU A 91 6.41 -1.31 -18.48
C GLU A 91 7.89 -1.46 -18.84
N MET A 92 8.75 -1.67 -17.84
CA MET A 92 10.18 -1.95 -18.06
C MET A 92 10.39 -3.21 -18.89
N ALA A 93 9.61 -4.27 -18.64
CA ALA A 93 9.69 -5.51 -19.42
C ALA A 93 9.29 -5.28 -20.89
N GLN A 94 8.18 -4.57 -21.14
CA GLN A 94 7.75 -4.23 -22.50
C GLN A 94 8.83 -3.41 -23.25
N ASN A 95 9.42 -2.41 -22.58
CA ASN A 95 10.49 -1.60 -23.14
C ASN A 95 11.74 -2.43 -23.45
N ASN A 96 12.11 -3.36 -22.57
CA ASN A 96 13.25 -4.25 -22.80
C ASN A 96 13.04 -5.20 -23.98
N ILE A 97 11.84 -5.76 -24.14
CA ILE A 97 11.49 -6.61 -25.28
C ILE A 97 11.60 -5.80 -26.58
N LYS A 98 11.01 -4.60 -26.60
CA LYS A 98 11.09 -3.70 -27.76
C LYS A 98 12.52 -3.35 -28.14
N ASN A 99 13.38 -3.06 -27.16
CA ASN A 99 14.77 -2.70 -27.41
C ASN A 99 15.65 -3.89 -27.85
N THR A 100 15.29 -5.11 -27.46
CA THR A 100 16.11 -6.31 -27.72
C THR A 100 15.65 -7.08 -28.96
N ALA A 101 14.35 -7.30 -29.10
CA ALA A 101 13.74 -8.10 -30.17
C ALA A 101 13.08 -7.23 -31.26
N GLY A 102 12.84 -5.95 -31.00
CA GLY A 102 12.09 -5.06 -31.90
C GLY A 102 10.56 -5.22 -31.79
N ASP A 103 10.08 -6.22 -31.06
CA ASP A 103 8.67 -6.53 -30.90
C ASP A 103 7.97 -5.57 -29.93
N ILE A 104 6.76 -5.13 -30.28
CA ILE A 104 5.91 -4.32 -29.41
C ILE A 104 4.88 -5.24 -28.76
N VAL A 105 5.06 -5.53 -27.47
CA VAL A 105 4.14 -6.37 -26.69
C VAL A 105 3.09 -5.49 -26.01
N ASP A 106 1.82 -5.78 -26.27
CA ASP A 106 0.67 -5.17 -25.60
C ASP A 106 0.11 -6.12 -24.55
N VAL A 107 0.36 -5.83 -23.27
CA VAL A 107 -0.04 -6.69 -22.14
C VAL A 107 -1.55 -6.85 -22.05
N GLY A 108 -2.33 -5.85 -22.50
CA GLY A 108 -3.79 -5.93 -22.50
C GLY A 108 -4.38 -6.87 -23.54
N LYS A 109 -3.55 -7.39 -24.47
CA LYS A 109 -3.96 -8.29 -25.55
C LYS A 109 -3.34 -9.68 -25.44
N ILE A 110 -2.58 -9.97 -24.39
CA ILE A 110 -1.96 -11.27 -24.19
C ILE A 110 -3.07 -12.31 -23.96
N PRO A 111 -3.08 -13.43 -24.71
CA PRO A 111 -4.05 -14.50 -24.51
C PRO A 111 -3.84 -15.17 -23.14
N LEU A 112 -4.94 -15.51 -22.46
CA LEU A 112 -4.91 -16.06 -21.09
C LEU A 112 -4.72 -17.59 -21.06
N ASP A 113 -4.58 -18.24 -22.20
CA ASP A 113 -4.46 -19.69 -22.37
C ASP A 113 -3.03 -20.14 -22.77
N ASP A 114 -2.03 -19.29 -22.55
CA ASP A 114 -0.63 -19.64 -22.82
C ASP A 114 -0.14 -20.78 -21.90
N GLN A 115 -0.02 -21.97 -22.50
CA GLN A 115 0.42 -23.17 -21.82
C GLN A 115 1.86 -23.07 -21.30
N THR A 116 2.72 -22.24 -21.92
CA THR A 116 4.10 -22.02 -21.50
C THR A 116 4.14 -21.21 -20.21
N ALA A 117 3.34 -20.14 -20.12
CA ALA A 117 3.16 -19.38 -18.88
C ALA A 117 2.66 -20.28 -17.75
N TYR A 118 1.67 -21.14 -17.99
CA TYR A 118 1.18 -22.10 -17.00
C TYR A 118 2.22 -23.12 -16.55
N GLN A 119 3.18 -23.49 -17.40
CA GLN A 119 4.25 -24.40 -17.01
C GLN A 119 5.14 -23.79 -15.91
N ILE A 120 5.40 -22.47 -15.95
CA ILE A 120 6.15 -21.75 -14.91
C ILE A 120 5.48 -21.91 -13.53
N PHE A 121 4.14 -21.84 -13.49
CA PHE A 121 3.37 -22.04 -12.26
C PHE A 121 3.41 -23.51 -11.80
N ARG A 122 3.33 -24.48 -12.72
CA ARG A 122 3.44 -25.92 -12.37
C ARG A 122 4.80 -26.27 -11.79
N ASP A 123 5.85 -25.65 -12.29
CA ASP A 123 7.23 -25.89 -11.85
C ASP A 123 7.57 -25.11 -10.56
N ALA A 124 6.59 -24.42 -9.96
CA ALA A 124 6.75 -23.55 -8.80
C ALA A 124 7.80 -22.44 -8.97
N ASN A 125 8.15 -22.09 -10.21
CA ASN A 125 9.13 -21.06 -10.53
C ASN A 125 8.51 -19.66 -10.54
N THR A 126 7.78 -19.33 -9.49
CA THR A 126 7.02 -18.07 -9.36
C THR A 126 7.81 -16.98 -8.64
N THR A 127 9.14 -17.03 -8.68
CA THR A 127 9.99 -15.96 -8.13
C THR A 127 9.80 -14.69 -8.95
N ALA A 128 9.56 -13.56 -8.28
CA ALA A 128 9.21 -12.28 -8.92
C ALA A 128 7.84 -12.24 -9.64
N VAL A 129 6.98 -13.26 -9.44
CA VAL A 129 5.60 -13.24 -9.96
C VAL A 129 4.69 -12.63 -8.90
N PHE A 130 4.08 -11.49 -9.23
CA PHE A 130 3.22 -10.72 -8.33
C PHE A 130 2.14 -11.62 -7.67
N GLN A 131 2.00 -11.53 -6.34
CA GLN A 131 1.14 -12.36 -5.47
C GLN A 131 1.56 -13.82 -5.25
N PHE A 132 2.46 -14.38 -6.06
CA PHE A 132 2.85 -15.81 -5.99
C PHE A 132 4.25 -16.06 -5.43
N GLU A 133 4.88 -15.05 -4.81
CA GLU A 133 6.25 -15.17 -4.29
C GLU A 133 6.34 -15.93 -2.95
N SER A 134 5.24 -16.00 -2.20
CA SER A 134 5.27 -16.57 -0.85
C SER A 134 5.62 -18.05 -0.86
N THR A 135 6.38 -18.49 0.15
CA THR A 135 6.83 -19.88 0.27
C THR A 135 5.68 -20.87 0.41
N GLY A 136 4.56 -20.43 0.98
CA GLY A 136 3.32 -21.22 1.03
C GLY A 136 2.72 -21.40 -0.36
N MET A 137 2.59 -20.30 -1.11
CA MET A 137 2.01 -20.32 -2.47
C MET A 137 2.84 -21.13 -3.47
N LYS A 138 4.18 -21.15 -3.31
CA LYS A 138 5.09 -21.94 -4.15
C LYS A 138 5.03 -23.45 -3.91
N LYS A 139 4.53 -23.89 -2.76
CA LYS A 139 4.50 -25.30 -2.35
C LYS A 139 3.14 -25.96 -2.56
N CYS A 140 2.18 -25.24 -3.12
CA CYS A 140 0.83 -25.73 -3.43
C CYS A 140 0.80 -26.52 -4.73
#